data_AF-A0A9X3DCA3-F1
#
_entry.id   AF-A0A9X3DCA3-F1
#
_cell.length_a   1.000
_cell.length_b   1.000
_cell.length_c   1.000
_cell.angle_alpha   90.00
_cell.angle_beta   90.00
_cell.angle_gamma   90.00
#
_symmetry.space_group_name_H-M   'P 1'
#
loop_
_entity.id
_entity.type
_entity.pdbx_description
1 polymer ?
#
loop_
_entity_poly.entity_id
_entity_poly.type
_entity_poly.pdbx_seq_one_letter_code
_entity_poly.pdbx_strand_id
1 'polypeptide(L)'
;MKNQNLTTENFSSGKRNYFIDFKRAVNDSNYICITRSDKLQNGGYKRSNVVVFEEDFHFLISAFSSLFHSAAHLHLEESEYKNSPRLTFQKGVRGIKSWNPDMRPREKFVAHGTDALSDAELMAMLIGSGRPDQSAVALCEGILKAAGGRLDLLAGQDHKTLSRFNGIGIAKSSAILAALELGRRMCAVS
;
A
#
# COMPACT_ATOMS: atom_id res chain seq x y z
N MET A 1 -15.95 -27.83 2.10
CA MET A 1 -16.37 -26.94 3.20
C MET A 1 -17.22 -25.81 2.62
N LYS A 2 -18.20 -25.28 3.37
CA LYS A 2 -19.02 -24.12 2.96
C LYS A 2 -18.53 -22.87 3.70
N ASN A 3 -18.78 -21.70 3.15
CA ASN A 3 -18.51 -20.43 3.83
C ASN A 3 -19.22 -20.42 5.20
N GLN A 4 -18.51 -19.96 6.22
CA GLN A 4 -19.02 -19.87 7.58
C GLN A 4 -19.53 -18.44 7.85
N ASN A 5 -20.71 -18.29 8.43
CA ASN A 5 -21.17 -17.01 8.94
C ASN A 5 -20.70 -16.85 10.39
N LEU A 6 -19.96 -15.78 10.67
CA LEU A 6 -19.39 -15.51 11.99
C LEU A 6 -20.33 -14.63 12.82
N THR A 7 -20.83 -13.54 12.22
CA THR A 7 -21.84 -12.68 12.84
C THR A 7 -22.66 -11.93 11.80
N THR A 8 -23.84 -11.44 12.18
CA THR A 8 -24.77 -10.73 11.31
C THR A 8 -25.48 -9.62 12.06
N GLU A 9 -25.49 -8.44 11.47
CA GLU A 9 -26.37 -7.33 11.84
C GLU A 9 -27.42 -7.13 10.74
N ASN A 10 -28.64 -6.75 11.11
CA ASN A 10 -29.70 -6.55 10.12
C ASN A 10 -30.71 -5.48 10.54
N PHE A 11 -31.30 -4.83 9.54
CA PHE A 11 -32.38 -3.87 9.74
C PHE A 11 -33.34 -3.87 8.54
N SER A 12 -34.55 -3.39 8.74
CA SER A 12 -35.61 -3.42 7.72
C SER A 12 -36.25 -2.05 7.53
N SER A 13 -36.65 -1.75 6.30
CA SER A 13 -37.38 -0.52 5.93
C SER A 13 -38.44 -0.86 4.89
N GLY A 14 -39.68 -1.04 5.36
CA GLY A 14 -40.81 -1.45 4.52
C GLY A 14 -40.60 -2.84 3.90
N LYS A 15 -40.62 -2.93 2.57
CA LYS A 15 -40.36 -4.19 1.83
C LYS A 15 -38.88 -4.54 1.68
N ARG A 16 -37.98 -3.74 2.26
CA ARG A 16 -36.53 -3.89 2.13
C ARG A 16 -35.94 -4.45 3.42
N ASN A 17 -35.12 -5.48 3.30
CA ASN A 17 -34.34 -6.01 4.41
C ASN A 17 -32.85 -5.86 4.07
N TYR A 18 -32.06 -5.42 5.03
CA TYR A 18 -30.63 -5.23 4.90
C TYR A 18 -29.91 -6.15 5.88
N PHE A 19 -28.86 -6.80 5.40
CA PHE A 19 -28.00 -7.69 6.19
C PHE A 19 -26.56 -7.24 6.02
N ILE A 20 -25.81 -7.19 7.12
CA ILE A 20 -24.38 -6.92 7.16
C ILE A 20 -23.76 -8.13 7.83
N ASP A 21 -23.18 -9.02 7.01
CA ASP A 21 -22.63 -10.28 7.49
C ASP A 21 -21.10 -10.20 7.55
N PHE A 22 -20.51 -10.71 8.63
CA PHE A 22 -19.08 -11.02 8.70
C PHE A 22 -18.90 -12.53 8.59
N LYS A 23 -18.16 -12.97 7.56
CA LYS A 23 -18.09 -14.37 7.14
C LYS A 23 -16.64 -14.80 6.95
N ARG A 24 -16.40 -16.12 7.04
CA ARG A 24 -15.15 -16.76 6.66
C ARG A 24 -15.33 -17.59 5.39
N ALA A 25 -14.45 -17.39 4.44
CA ALA A 25 -14.41 -18.16 3.20
C ALA A 25 -13.73 -19.52 3.42
N VAL A 26 -13.81 -20.40 2.42
CA VAL A 26 -13.21 -21.75 2.48
C VAL A 26 -11.68 -21.72 2.59
N ASN A 27 -11.05 -20.65 2.09
CA ASN A 27 -9.62 -20.40 2.17
C ASN A 27 -9.18 -19.70 3.47
N ASP A 28 -10.03 -19.73 4.51
CA ASP A 28 -9.86 -19.04 5.79
C ASP A 28 -9.82 -17.50 5.76
N SER A 29 -9.93 -16.86 4.59
CA SER A 29 -10.03 -15.40 4.50
C SER A 29 -11.36 -14.88 5.04
N ASN A 30 -11.33 -13.80 5.80
CA ASN A 30 -12.55 -13.14 6.28
C ASN A 30 -13.08 -12.13 5.25
N TYR A 31 -14.40 -11.91 5.26
CA TYR A 31 -15.03 -10.92 4.39
C TYR A 31 -16.33 -10.38 5.00
N ILE A 32 -16.69 -9.17 4.60
CA ILE A 32 -17.97 -8.51 4.90
C ILE A 32 -18.86 -8.62 3.68
N CYS A 33 -20.14 -8.96 3.88
CA CYS A 33 -21.16 -9.00 2.85
C CYS A 33 -22.34 -8.11 3.26
N ILE A 34 -22.59 -7.03 2.51
CA ILE A 34 -23.75 -6.17 2.70
C ILE A 34 -24.81 -6.57 1.68
N THR A 35 -25.93 -7.10 2.14
CA THR A 35 -27.02 -7.59 1.28
C THR A 35 -28.27 -6.75 1.46
N ARG A 36 -28.86 -6.28 0.36
CA ARG A 36 -30.22 -5.77 0.30
C ARG A 36 -31.13 -6.84 -0.28
N SER A 37 -32.28 -7.08 0.35
CA SER A 37 -33.31 -8.04 -0.06
C SER A 37 -34.67 -7.35 -0.14
N ASP A 38 -35.16 -7.13 -1.36
CA ASP A 38 -36.46 -6.54 -1.66
C ASP A 38 -37.54 -7.63 -1.81
N LYS A 39 -38.65 -7.53 -1.05
CA LYS A 39 -39.81 -8.42 -1.20
C LYS A 39 -40.66 -8.01 -2.41
N LEU A 40 -40.81 -8.93 -3.35
CA LEU A 40 -41.61 -8.76 -4.57
C LEU A 40 -43.10 -9.01 -4.28
N GLN A 41 -43.97 -8.50 -5.17
CA GLN A 41 -45.43 -8.66 -5.01
C GLN A 41 -45.89 -10.11 -5.13
N ASN A 42 -45.16 -10.93 -5.88
CA ASN A 42 -45.40 -12.37 -6.05
C ASN A 42 -44.92 -13.23 -4.86
N GLY A 43 -44.51 -12.61 -3.75
CA GLY A 43 -43.97 -13.30 -2.58
C GLY A 43 -42.49 -13.69 -2.68
N GLY A 44 -41.85 -13.52 -3.84
CA GLY A 44 -40.42 -13.73 -4.04
C GLY A 44 -39.55 -12.61 -3.46
N TYR A 45 -38.23 -12.78 -3.56
CA TYR A 45 -37.26 -11.77 -3.12
C TYR A 45 -36.23 -11.49 -4.21
N LYS A 46 -35.89 -10.21 -4.40
CA LYS A 46 -34.74 -9.78 -5.20
C LYS A 46 -33.61 -9.37 -4.26
N ARG A 47 -32.44 -9.98 -4.40
CA ARG A 47 -31.26 -9.67 -3.58
C ARG A 47 -30.17 -9.03 -4.41
N SER A 48 -29.50 -8.05 -3.82
CA SER A 48 -28.24 -7.48 -4.33
C SER A 48 -27.27 -7.40 -3.18
N ASN A 49 -26.01 -7.76 -3.40
CA ASN A 49 -24.99 -7.73 -2.37
C ASN A 49 -23.68 -7.09 -2.85
N VAL A 50 -22.95 -6.56 -1.89
CA VAL A 50 -21.57 -6.08 -2.03
C VAL A 50 -20.71 -6.88 -1.08
N VAL A 51 -19.58 -7.38 -1.56
CA VAL A 51 -18.63 -8.17 -0.78
C VAL A 51 -17.30 -7.42 -0.73
N VAL A 52 -16.69 -7.36 0.45
CA VAL A 52 -15.36 -6.79 0.68
C VAL A 52 -14.55 -7.81 1.46
N PHE A 53 -13.34 -8.12 1.00
CA PHE A 53 -12.44 -9.05 1.69
C PHE A 53 -11.56 -8.32 2.72
N GLU A 54 -11.01 -9.06 3.67
CA GLU A 54 -10.25 -8.50 4.80
C GLU A 54 -9.06 -7.62 4.40
N GLU A 55 -8.43 -7.91 3.25
CA GLU A 55 -7.35 -7.09 2.67
C GLU A 55 -7.79 -5.64 2.39
N ASP A 56 -9.07 -5.43 2.11
CA ASP A 56 -9.65 -4.14 1.74
C ASP A 56 -10.45 -3.46 2.86
N PHE A 57 -10.56 -4.08 4.05
CA PHE A 57 -11.35 -3.52 5.15
C PHE A 57 -10.92 -2.11 5.55
N HIS A 58 -9.62 -1.83 5.51
CA HIS A 58 -9.11 -0.50 5.84
C HIS A 58 -9.62 0.57 4.87
N PHE A 59 -9.80 0.26 3.58
CA PHE A 59 -10.41 1.18 2.62
C PHE A 59 -11.89 1.38 2.90
N LEU A 60 -12.62 0.29 3.19
CA LEU A 60 -14.04 0.33 3.52
C LEU A 60 -14.31 1.19 4.76
N ILE A 61 -13.55 0.98 5.84
CA ILE A 61 -13.64 1.75 7.08
C ILE A 61 -13.35 3.22 6.83
N SER A 62 -12.32 3.53 6.04
CA SER A 62 -11.98 4.90 5.67
C SER A 62 -13.10 5.57 4.87
N ALA A 63 -13.69 4.87 3.91
CA ALA A 63 -14.80 5.37 3.11
C ALA A 63 -16.05 5.64 3.94
N PHE A 64 -16.45 4.72 4.81
CA PHE A 64 -17.58 4.93 5.73
C PHE A 64 -17.34 6.05 6.71
N SER A 65 -16.14 6.12 7.31
CA SER A 65 -15.79 7.20 8.24
C SER A 65 -15.88 8.57 7.56
N SER A 66 -15.32 8.70 6.36
CA SER A 66 -15.42 9.92 5.56
C SER A 66 -16.87 10.25 5.19
N LEU A 67 -17.66 9.25 4.79
CA LEU A 67 -19.06 9.42 4.40
C LEU A 67 -19.91 9.90 5.58
N PHE A 68 -19.81 9.22 6.72
CA PHE A 68 -20.60 9.58 7.91
C PHE A 68 -20.19 10.93 8.48
N HIS A 69 -18.91 11.27 8.44
CA HIS A 69 -18.45 12.61 8.81
C HIS A 69 -19.09 13.67 7.89
N SER A 70 -19.04 13.48 6.57
CA SER A 70 -19.70 14.40 5.63
C SER A 70 -21.21 14.48 5.87
N ALA A 71 -21.87 13.34 6.11
CA ALA A 71 -23.31 13.28 6.34
C ALA A 71 -23.74 13.99 7.63
N ALA A 72 -22.96 13.89 8.70
CA ALA A 72 -23.24 14.55 9.98
C ALA A 72 -23.12 16.08 9.90
N HIS A 73 -22.37 16.62 8.94
CA HIS A 73 -22.09 18.05 8.79
C HIS A 73 -22.73 18.67 7.54
N LEU A 74 -23.72 18.01 6.91
CA LEU A 74 -24.42 18.49 5.70
C LEU A 74 -25.13 19.85 5.85
N HIS A 75 -25.34 20.34 7.08
CA HIS A 75 -26.13 21.53 7.40
C HIS A 75 -25.37 22.63 8.15
N LEU A 76 -24.05 22.51 8.32
CA LEU A 76 -23.23 23.51 9.02
C LEU A 76 -22.54 24.46 8.02
N GLU A 77 -22.36 25.71 8.42
CA GLU A 77 -21.58 26.68 7.63
C GLU A 77 -20.11 26.22 7.49
N GLU A 78 -19.51 26.58 6.35
CA GLU A 78 -18.20 26.08 5.88
C GLU A 78 -17.03 26.32 6.87
N SER A 79 -17.22 27.24 7.82
CA SER A 79 -16.26 27.60 8.88
C SER A 79 -16.20 26.58 10.04
N GLU A 80 -17.28 25.89 10.37
CA GLU A 80 -17.32 24.84 11.42
C GLU A 80 -16.88 23.47 10.89
N TYR A 81 -17.09 23.22 9.59
CA TYR A 81 -16.66 21.98 8.91
C TYR A 81 -15.14 21.80 8.94
N LYS A 82 -14.36 22.89 8.83
CA LYS A 82 -12.89 22.85 8.88
C LYS A 82 -12.32 22.55 10.27
N ASN A 83 -13.09 22.82 11.33
CA ASN A 83 -12.64 22.70 12.72
C ASN A 83 -13.16 21.44 13.43
N SER A 84 -14.02 20.64 12.79
CA SER A 84 -14.51 19.39 13.37
C SER A 84 -13.43 18.29 13.32
N PRO A 85 -13.23 17.53 14.41
CA PRO A 85 -12.25 16.46 14.45
C PRO A 85 -12.63 15.38 13.43
N ARG A 86 -11.88 15.31 12.33
CA ARG A 86 -11.99 14.21 11.38
C ARG A 86 -11.46 12.95 12.05
N LEU A 87 -12.29 11.91 12.09
CA LEU A 87 -11.82 10.53 12.24
C LEU A 87 -11.00 10.20 10.99
N THR A 88 -9.77 10.71 10.97
CA THR A 88 -8.81 10.45 9.92
C THR A 88 -8.26 9.07 10.23
N PHE A 89 -8.89 8.03 9.68
CA PHE A 89 -8.21 6.76 9.57
C PHE A 89 -6.98 7.03 8.71
N GLN A 90 -5.79 6.98 9.31
CA GLN A 90 -4.56 7.27 8.60
C GLN A 90 -4.53 6.35 7.38
N LYS A 91 -4.58 6.94 6.18
CA LYS A 91 -4.32 6.25 4.92
C LYS A 91 -3.07 5.41 5.15
N GLY A 92 -3.24 4.09 5.26
CA GLY A 92 -2.18 3.18 5.68
C GLY A 92 -0.92 3.53 4.93
N VAL A 93 0.06 4.09 5.64
CA VAL A 93 1.29 4.52 5.01
C VAL A 93 1.93 3.24 4.47
N ARG A 94 2.10 3.13 3.16
CA ARG A 94 2.65 1.94 2.49
C ARG A 94 4.10 2.16 2.07
N GLY A 95 4.84 1.07 1.94
CA GLY A 95 6.26 1.09 1.57
C GLY A 95 7.14 1.66 2.69
N ILE A 96 8.32 2.14 2.35
CA ILE A 96 9.34 2.63 3.31
C ILE A 96 8.78 3.66 4.30
N LYS A 97 7.82 4.48 3.87
CA LYS A 97 7.18 5.48 4.74
C LYS A 97 6.46 4.86 5.95
N SER A 98 6.11 3.57 5.89
CA SER A 98 5.47 2.83 6.98
C SER A 98 6.47 2.36 8.05
N TRP A 99 7.77 2.41 7.77
CA TRP A 99 8.80 1.96 8.70
C TRP A 99 8.97 2.96 9.84
N ASN A 100 9.58 2.50 10.94
CA ASN A 100 10.10 3.40 11.97
C ASN A 100 10.97 4.48 11.27
N PRO A 101 10.76 5.78 11.53
CA PRO A 101 11.57 6.87 10.97
C PRO A 101 13.07 6.59 10.97
N ASP A 102 13.62 6.04 12.05
CA ASP A 102 15.06 5.76 12.19
C ASP A 102 15.57 4.67 11.21
N MET A 103 14.67 3.88 10.64
CA MET A 103 14.98 2.83 9.66
C MET A 103 14.74 3.28 8.21
N ARG A 104 14.15 4.46 7.98
CA ARG A 104 13.90 4.94 6.62
C ARG A 104 15.22 5.49 6.05
N PRO A 105 15.64 5.11 4.83
CA PRO A 105 16.99 5.44 4.35
C PRO A 105 17.32 6.94 4.38
N ARG A 106 16.38 7.81 4.00
CA ARG A 106 16.64 9.27 3.97
C ARG A 106 16.75 9.85 5.38
N GLU A 107 15.86 9.46 6.26
CA GLU A 107 15.85 9.90 7.66
C GLU A 107 17.06 9.33 8.43
N LYS A 108 17.37 8.04 8.24
CA LYS A 108 18.58 7.37 8.76
C LYS A 108 19.86 8.06 8.29
N PHE A 109 19.93 8.44 7.01
CA PHE A 109 21.06 9.19 6.45
C PHE A 109 21.24 10.54 7.14
N VAL A 110 20.16 11.27 7.39
CA VAL A 110 20.21 12.57 8.08
C VAL A 110 20.62 12.41 9.55
N ALA A 111 20.15 11.37 10.23
CA ALA A 111 20.40 11.15 11.65
C ALA A 111 21.79 10.54 11.94
N HIS A 112 22.27 9.64 11.09
CA HIS A 112 23.43 8.79 11.36
C HIS A 112 24.53 8.84 10.28
N GLY A 113 24.31 9.58 9.19
CA GLY A 113 25.27 9.68 8.09
C GLY A 113 25.26 8.50 7.12
N THR A 114 26.15 8.54 6.14
CA THR A 114 26.29 7.52 5.06
C THR A 114 26.60 6.14 5.59
N ASP A 115 27.48 6.04 6.59
CA ASP A 115 28.07 4.77 7.04
C ASP A 115 27.05 3.87 7.75
N ALA A 116 25.91 4.43 8.16
CA ALA A 116 24.80 3.69 8.73
C ALA A 116 23.94 2.99 7.67
N LEU A 117 24.09 3.31 6.39
CA LEU A 117 23.29 2.74 5.30
C LEU A 117 24.00 1.57 4.65
N SER A 118 23.24 0.52 4.34
CA SER A 118 23.65 -0.53 3.44
C SER A 118 23.69 -0.05 1.98
N ASP A 119 24.45 -0.75 1.15
CA ASP A 119 24.49 -0.53 -0.31
C ASP A 119 23.08 -0.52 -0.93
N ALA A 120 22.20 -1.42 -0.48
CA ALA A 120 20.83 -1.46 -0.95
C ALA A 120 20.00 -0.24 -0.53
N GLU A 121 20.20 0.29 0.68
CA GLU A 121 19.57 1.53 1.14
C GLU A 121 20.07 2.74 0.36
N LEU A 122 21.38 2.81 0.07
CA LEU A 122 21.97 3.87 -0.77
C LEU A 122 21.40 3.82 -2.19
N MET A 123 21.35 2.63 -2.80
CA MET A 123 20.72 2.45 -4.12
C MET A 123 19.22 2.80 -4.10
N ALA A 124 18.50 2.46 -3.02
CA ALA A 124 17.09 2.75 -2.87
C ALA A 124 16.82 4.27 -2.86
N MET A 125 17.73 5.06 -2.29
CA MET A 125 17.65 6.53 -2.32
C MET A 125 17.76 7.10 -3.74
N LEU A 126 18.61 6.51 -4.58
CA LEU A 126 18.80 6.92 -5.98
C LEU A 126 17.54 6.67 -6.83
N ILE A 127 16.91 5.50 -6.67
CA ILE A 127 15.74 5.15 -7.48
C ILE A 127 14.43 5.76 -6.95
N GLY A 128 14.43 6.24 -5.71
CA GLY A 128 13.35 6.99 -5.05
C GLY A 128 12.10 6.18 -4.68
N SER A 129 11.73 5.18 -5.48
CA SER A 129 10.55 4.35 -5.25
C SER A 129 10.75 2.91 -5.73
N GLY A 130 10.06 1.98 -5.07
CA GLY A 130 9.98 0.58 -5.47
C GLY A 130 8.81 0.32 -6.42
N ARG A 131 8.17 -0.83 -6.26
CA ARG A 131 6.91 -1.22 -6.91
C ARG A 131 5.77 -1.26 -5.89
N PRO A 132 4.50 -1.39 -6.31
CA PRO A 132 3.37 -1.54 -5.38
C PRO A 132 3.52 -2.72 -4.41
N ASP A 133 4.16 -3.80 -4.86
CA ASP A 133 4.39 -5.06 -4.14
C ASP A 133 5.77 -5.17 -3.47
N GLN A 134 6.70 -4.24 -3.74
CA GLN A 134 8.10 -4.36 -3.31
C GLN A 134 8.70 -2.99 -2.99
N SER A 135 9.29 -2.82 -1.80
CA SER A 135 9.95 -1.57 -1.41
C SER A 135 11.18 -1.27 -2.29
N ALA A 136 11.62 -0.01 -2.34
CA ALA A 136 12.83 0.35 -3.07
C ALA A 136 14.07 -0.39 -2.53
N VAL A 137 14.17 -0.53 -1.20
CA VAL A 137 15.24 -1.28 -0.53
C VAL A 137 15.22 -2.74 -0.95
N ALA A 138 14.08 -3.43 -0.86
CA ALA A 138 13.97 -4.84 -1.24
C ALA A 138 14.23 -5.07 -2.74
N LEU A 139 13.85 -4.11 -3.60
CA LEU A 139 14.18 -4.16 -5.02
C LEU A 139 15.69 -4.06 -5.25
N CYS A 140 16.37 -3.12 -4.56
CA CYS A 140 17.81 -2.94 -4.64
C CYS A 140 18.59 -4.11 -4.04
N GLU A 141 18.13 -4.71 -2.94
CA GLU A 141 18.68 -5.97 -2.40
C GLU A 141 18.66 -7.08 -3.45
N GLY A 142 17.55 -7.24 -4.18
CA GLY A 142 17.43 -8.22 -5.26
C GLY A 142 18.43 -7.98 -6.41
N ILE A 143 18.61 -6.72 -6.80
CA ILE A 143 19.59 -6.31 -7.82
C ILE A 143 21.01 -6.62 -7.36
N LEU A 144 21.35 -6.22 -6.13
CA LEU A 144 22.68 -6.41 -5.56
C LEU A 144 23.00 -7.91 -5.37
N LYS A 145 22.01 -8.69 -4.91
CA LYS A 145 22.13 -10.15 -4.78
C LYS A 145 22.39 -10.82 -6.13
N ALA A 146 21.73 -10.38 -7.20
CA ALA A 146 21.96 -10.90 -8.55
C ALA A 146 23.38 -10.60 -9.06
N ALA A 147 24.01 -9.55 -8.56
CA ALA A 147 25.41 -9.21 -8.79
C ALA A 147 26.36 -9.80 -7.72
N GLY A 148 25.91 -10.80 -6.94
CA GLY A 148 26.75 -11.46 -5.94
C GLY A 148 27.12 -10.59 -4.73
N GLY A 149 26.33 -9.57 -4.42
CA GLY A 149 26.60 -8.66 -3.30
C GLY A 149 27.62 -7.57 -3.61
N ARG A 150 27.99 -7.38 -4.89
CA ARG A 150 29.15 -6.57 -5.29
C ARG A 150 28.77 -5.41 -6.21
N LEU A 151 29.01 -4.18 -5.74
CA LEU A 151 28.76 -2.96 -6.51
C LEU A 151 29.67 -2.83 -7.73
N ASP A 152 30.90 -3.34 -7.67
CA ASP A 152 31.84 -3.31 -8.79
C ASP A 152 31.35 -4.16 -9.97
N LEU A 153 30.70 -5.29 -9.69
CA LEU A 153 30.09 -6.14 -10.72
C LEU A 153 28.85 -5.49 -11.35
N LEU A 154 28.12 -4.67 -10.60
CA LEU A 154 27.01 -3.86 -11.12
C LEU A 154 27.50 -2.73 -12.03
N ALA A 155 28.64 -2.11 -11.69
CA ALA A 155 29.20 -0.99 -12.46
C ALA A 155 29.59 -1.40 -13.89
N GLY A 156 29.91 -2.68 -14.11
CA GLY A 156 30.21 -3.25 -15.43
C GLY A 156 28.98 -3.66 -16.26
N GLN A 157 27.76 -3.55 -15.72
CA GLN A 157 26.54 -3.95 -16.42
C GLN A 157 25.98 -2.82 -17.30
N ASP A 158 25.23 -3.22 -18.33
CA ASP A 158 24.50 -2.27 -19.18
C ASP A 158 23.07 -2.00 -18.67
N HIS A 159 22.48 -0.93 -19.19
CA HIS A 159 21.09 -0.56 -18.91
C HIS A 159 20.11 -1.72 -19.19
N LYS A 160 20.35 -2.52 -20.24
CA LYS A 160 19.47 -3.63 -20.62
C LYS A 160 19.45 -4.72 -19.55
N THR A 161 20.59 -4.99 -18.91
CA THR A 161 20.71 -5.97 -17.84
C THR A 161 19.96 -5.52 -16.59
N LEU A 162 20.16 -4.27 -16.15
CA LEU A 162 19.40 -3.71 -15.02
C LEU A 162 17.90 -3.61 -15.30
N SER A 163 17.51 -3.39 -16.56
CA SER A 163 16.08 -3.27 -16.92
C SER A 163 15.33 -4.60 -16.96
N ARG A 164 16.02 -5.73 -16.79
CA ARG A 164 15.37 -7.04 -16.57
C ARG A 164 14.65 -7.12 -15.23
N PHE A 165 15.04 -6.29 -14.27
CA PHE A 165 14.35 -6.20 -12.98
C PHE A 165 13.07 -5.39 -13.16
N ASN A 166 11.92 -6.05 -13.00
CA ASN A 166 10.64 -5.37 -13.06
C ASN A 166 10.62 -4.18 -12.08
N GLY A 167 10.22 -3.00 -12.55
CA GLY A 167 10.26 -1.75 -11.79
C GLY A 167 11.54 -0.94 -11.94
N ILE A 168 12.53 -1.42 -12.72
CA ILE A 168 13.75 -0.68 -13.11
C ILE A 168 13.66 -0.33 -14.59
N GLY A 169 13.18 0.88 -14.88
CA GLY A 169 13.21 1.45 -16.23
C GLY A 169 14.51 2.22 -16.50
N ILE A 170 14.55 2.91 -17.64
CA ILE A 170 15.69 3.71 -18.06
C ILE A 170 16.12 4.75 -17.02
N ALA A 171 15.17 5.47 -16.42
CA ALA A 171 15.48 6.48 -15.40
C ALA A 171 16.20 5.89 -14.18
N LYS A 172 15.69 4.79 -13.63
CA LYS A 172 16.23 4.17 -12.41
C LYS A 172 17.57 3.47 -12.67
N SER A 173 17.69 2.77 -13.80
CA SER A 173 18.95 2.11 -14.18
C SER A 173 20.05 3.13 -14.51
N SER A 174 19.73 4.20 -15.25
CA SER A 174 20.70 5.28 -15.51
C SER A 174 21.16 5.95 -14.21
N ALA A 175 20.27 6.17 -13.24
CA ALA A 175 20.65 6.73 -11.94
C ALA A 175 21.64 5.82 -11.18
N ILE A 176 21.39 4.51 -11.15
CA ILE A 176 22.30 3.53 -10.53
C ILE A 176 23.65 3.53 -11.24
N LEU A 177 23.67 3.36 -12.57
CA LEU A 177 24.90 3.28 -13.34
C LEU A 177 25.73 4.56 -13.26
N ALA A 178 25.09 5.73 -13.29
CA ALA A 178 25.76 7.01 -13.14
C ALA A 178 26.43 7.13 -11.76
N ALA A 179 25.74 6.74 -10.68
CA ALA A 179 26.31 6.78 -9.33
C ALA A 179 27.52 5.84 -9.18
N LEU A 180 27.42 4.62 -9.71
CA LEU A 180 28.52 3.66 -9.69
C LEU A 180 29.73 4.15 -10.50
N GLU A 181 29.50 4.73 -11.67
CA GLU A 181 30.56 5.31 -12.51
C GLU A 181 31.24 6.50 -11.81
N LEU A 182 30.49 7.35 -11.11
CA LEU A 182 31.07 8.42 -10.30
C LEU A 182 31.99 7.86 -9.20
N GLY A 183 31.52 6.85 -8.45
CA GLY A 183 32.34 6.17 -7.44
C GLY A 183 33.62 5.58 -8.03
N ARG A 184 33.52 4.90 -9.18
CA ARG A 184 34.67 4.34 -9.89
C ARG A 184 35.68 5.42 -10.30
N ARG A 185 35.22 6.57 -10.80
CA ARG A 185 36.10 7.70 -11.16
C ARG A 185 36.78 8.32 -9.97
N MET A 186 36.09 8.46 -8.83
CA MET A 186 36.68 8.99 -7.61
C MET A 186 37.83 8.10 -7.09
N CYS A 187 37.63 6.79 -7.10
CA CYS A 187 38.66 5.84 -6.69
C CYS A 187 39.85 5.77 -7.66
N ALA A 188 39.64 6.06 -8.95
CA ALA A 188 40.71 6.07 -9.95
C ALA A 188 41.61 7.34 -9.89
N VAL A 189 41.19 8.36 -9.14
CA VAL A 189 41.91 9.63 -8.95
C VAL A 189 42.66 9.65 -7.61
N SER A 190 42.60 8.57 -6.83
CA SER A 190 43.31 8.37 -5.55
C SER A 190 44.45 7.39 -5.72
#